data_AF-A0A813XMR5-F1
#
_entry.id   AF-A0A813XMR5-F1
#
_cell.length_a   1.000
_cell.length_b   1.000
_cell.length_c   1.000
_cell.angle_alpha   90.00
_cell.angle_beta   90.00
_cell.angle_gamma   90.00
#
_symmetry.space_group_name_H-M   'P 1'
#
loop_
_entity.id
_entity.type
_entity.pdbx_description
1 polymer ?
#
loop_
_entity_poly.entity_id
_entity_poly.type
_entity_poly.pdbx_seq_one_letter_code
_entity_poly.pdbx_strand_id
1 'polypeptide(L)'
;MFRLAWKSQGHTLDELAFVSPFRIVGSCFGLLLNILCLIAQFCIAVSPIRGSASAKSFFEAYLAALLVIVSYIVWKIWKRTSIVRPSTIDLETERRILNVQQLIDEERAERRAWSIWKKVFYECC
;
A
#
# COMPACT_ATOMS: atom_id res chain seq x y z
N MET A 1 2.99 5.21 -4.97
CA MET A 1 4.30 5.61 -5.52
C MET A 1 4.41 5.30 -7.02
N PHE A 2 4.19 4.06 -7.45
CA PHE A 2 4.22 3.63 -8.86
C PHE A 2 3.38 4.50 -9.83
N ARG A 3 2.13 4.85 -9.48
CA ARG A 3 1.30 5.73 -10.33
C ARG A 3 1.83 7.16 -10.48
N LEU A 4 2.48 7.68 -9.44
CA LEU A 4 3.07 9.03 -9.51
C LEU A 4 4.25 9.02 -10.48
N ALA A 5 5.08 7.97 -10.43
CA ALA A 5 6.16 7.73 -11.37
C ALA A 5 5.63 7.59 -12.81
N TRP A 6 4.62 6.74 -13.01
CA TRP A 6 3.98 6.48 -14.30
C TRP A 6 3.40 7.75 -14.94
N LYS A 7 2.65 8.53 -14.16
CA LYS A 7 2.08 9.82 -14.61
C LYS A 7 3.18 10.85 -14.88
N SER A 8 4.26 10.85 -14.09
CA SER A 8 5.39 11.78 -14.30
C SER A 8 6.21 11.48 -15.56
N GLN A 9 6.18 10.24 -16.04
CA GLN A 9 6.84 9.80 -17.27
C GLN A 9 5.92 9.88 -18.51
N GLY A 10 4.70 10.43 -18.37
CA GLY A 10 3.80 10.67 -19.50
C GLY A 10 3.02 9.44 -19.99
N HIS A 11 3.10 8.31 -19.29
CA HIS A 11 2.39 7.09 -19.68
C HIS A 11 0.93 7.08 -19.21
N THR A 12 0.06 6.51 -20.04
CA THR A 12 -1.36 6.37 -19.71
C THR A 12 -1.62 5.06 -18.94
N LEU A 13 -2.67 5.03 -18.13
CA LEU A 13 -2.99 3.87 -17.28
C LEU A 13 -3.57 2.69 -18.08
N ASP A 14 -3.95 2.92 -19.33
CA ASP A 14 -4.49 1.91 -20.24
C ASP A 14 -3.41 1.02 -20.85
N GLU A 15 -2.13 1.37 -20.69
CA GLU A 15 -0.97 0.55 -21.11
C GLU A 15 -0.62 -0.53 -20.07
N LEU A 16 -1.23 -0.51 -18.89
CA LEU A 16 -0.97 -1.45 -17.81
C LEU A 16 -1.94 -2.63 -17.87
N ALA A 17 -1.40 -3.86 -17.95
CA ALA A 17 -2.17 -5.11 -17.93
C ALA A 17 -3.04 -5.26 -16.66
N PHE A 18 -2.56 -4.76 -15.53
CA PHE A 18 -3.22 -4.94 -14.23
C PHE A 18 -3.47 -3.61 -13.53
N VAL A 19 -4.75 -3.28 -13.37
CA VAL A 19 -5.24 -2.05 -12.73
C VAL A 19 -6.06 -2.47 -11.52
N SER A 20 -5.45 -2.49 -10.32
CA SER A 20 -6.16 -2.91 -9.10
C SER A 20 -7.37 -2.01 -8.77
N PRO A 21 -8.56 -2.55 -8.45
CA PRO A 21 -9.75 -1.74 -8.16
C PRO A 21 -9.62 -0.99 -6.82
N PHE A 22 -9.06 -1.62 -5.78
CA PHE A 22 -9.04 -1.10 -4.39
C PHE A 22 -7.83 -0.22 -4.02
N ARG A 23 -7.20 0.36 -5.03
CA ARG A 23 -5.79 0.81 -5.08
C ARG A 23 -5.29 1.86 -4.10
N ILE A 24 -6.15 2.77 -3.62
CA ILE A 24 -5.73 3.95 -2.82
C ILE A 24 -6.55 4.02 -1.52
N VAL A 25 -7.83 3.71 -1.61
CA VAL A 25 -8.76 3.74 -0.48
C VAL A 25 -8.31 2.78 0.62
N GLY A 26 -7.91 1.55 0.27
CA GLY A 26 -7.42 0.57 1.24
C GLY A 26 -6.15 1.02 1.98
N SER A 27 -5.20 1.64 1.26
CA SER A 27 -3.97 2.13 1.89
C SER A 27 -4.22 3.33 2.79
N CYS A 28 -5.11 4.25 2.41
CA CYS A 28 -5.48 5.40 3.24
C CYS A 28 -6.25 4.95 4.49
N PHE A 29 -7.17 3.99 4.33
CA PHE A 29 -7.94 3.44 5.44
C PHE A 29 -7.07 2.67 6.43
N GLY A 30 -6.14 1.82 5.95
CA GLY A 30 -5.19 1.13 6.81
C GLY A 30 -4.27 2.09 7.57
N LEU A 31 -3.81 3.17 6.92
CA LEU A 31 -3.02 4.22 7.56
C LEU A 31 -3.83 4.95 8.64
N LEU A 32 -5.08 5.30 8.34
CA LEU A 32 -6.00 5.96 9.28
C LEU A 32 -6.25 5.09 10.52
N LEU A 33 -6.54 3.79 10.32
CA LEU A 33 -6.76 2.85 11.42
C LEU A 33 -5.49 2.68 12.28
N ASN A 34 -4.30 2.66 11.67
CA ASN A 34 -3.04 2.57 12.41
C ASN A 34 -2.83 3.80 13.29
N ILE A 35 -3.07 5.01 12.77
CA ILE A 35 -2.99 6.26 13.54
C ILE A 35 -4.00 6.25 14.70
N LEU A 36 -5.23 5.79 14.46
CA LEU A 36 -6.26 5.69 15.49
C LEU A 36 -5.84 4.71 16.61
N CYS A 37 -5.22 3.59 16.26
CA CYS A 37 -4.65 2.65 17.22
C CYS A 37 -3.55 3.28 18.08
N LEU A 38 -2.64 4.07 17.49
CA LEU A 38 -1.58 4.76 18.24
C LEU A 38 -2.16 5.77 19.25
N ILE A 39 -3.24 6.48 18.87
CA ILE A 39 -3.96 7.40 19.77
C ILE A 39 -4.63 6.63 20.90
N ALA A 40 -5.30 5.51 20.61
CA ALA A 40 -5.92 4.67 21.62
C ALA A 40 -4.90 4.11 22.62
N GLN A 41 -3.76 3.62 22.13
CA GLN A 41 -2.64 3.14 22.96
C GLN A 41 -2.04 4.26 23.82
N PHE A 42 -1.96 5.49 23.30
CA PHE A 42 -1.53 6.66 24.07
C PHE A 42 -2.50 6.99 25.21
N CYS A 43 -3.81 6.98 24.97
CA CYS A 43 -4.81 7.21 26.01
C CYS A 43 -4.76 6.14 27.12
N ILE A 44 -4.59 4.87 26.76
CA ILE A 44 -4.43 3.77 27.73
C ILE A 44 -3.17 3.95 28.59
N ALA A 45 -2.10 4.47 28.00
CA ALA A 45 -0.86 4.71 28.73
C ALA A 45 -0.94 5.92 29.68
N VAL A 46 -1.70 6.96 29.35
CA VAL A 46 -1.85 8.16 30.19
C VAL A 46 -2.83 7.95 31.35
N SER A 47 -3.89 7.15 31.17
CA SER A 47 -4.86 6.87 32.24
C SER A 47 -5.30 5.40 32.26
N PRO A 48 -4.54 4.51 32.94
CA PRO A 48 -4.94 3.12 33.10
C PRO A 48 -6.15 3.00 34.05
N ILE A 49 -7.20 2.32 33.61
CA ILE A 49 -8.47 2.12 34.36
C ILE A 49 -8.26 1.36 35.69
N ARG A 50 -7.14 0.67 35.85
CA ARG A 50 -6.76 -0.06 37.08
C ARG A 50 -5.26 0.12 37.39
N GLY A 51 -4.90 1.13 38.18
CA GLY A 51 -3.56 1.29 38.77
C GLY A 51 -2.86 2.62 38.49
N SER A 52 -1.68 2.81 39.10
CA SER A 52 -0.80 3.97 38.82
C SER A 52 -0.15 3.83 37.45
N ALA A 53 -0.06 4.93 36.68
CA ALA A 53 0.69 4.98 35.43
C ALA A 53 2.12 4.46 35.65
N SER A 54 2.41 3.26 35.14
CA SER A 54 3.70 2.60 35.29
C SER A 54 4.36 2.50 33.92
N ALA A 55 5.66 2.75 33.87
CA ALA A 55 6.47 2.64 32.66
C ALA A 55 6.28 1.29 31.94
N LYS A 56 5.99 0.23 32.70
CA LYS A 56 5.75 -1.11 32.16
C LYS A 56 4.58 -1.15 31.17
N SER A 57 3.44 -0.54 31.51
CA SER A 57 2.25 -0.52 30.64
C SER A 57 2.45 0.33 29.39
N PHE A 58 3.24 1.41 29.49
CA PHE A 58 3.63 2.23 28.34
C PHE A 58 4.49 1.42 27.36
N PHE A 59 5.52 0.73 27.86
CA PHE A 59 6.38 -0.09 27.01
C PHE A 59 5.65 -1.29 26.41
N GLU A 60 4.71 -1.91 27.13
CA GLU A 60 3.90 -3.01 26.61
C GLU A 60 2.96 -2.57 25.48
N ALA A 61 2.31 -1.40 25.62
CA ALA A 61 1.45 -0.84 24.59
C ALA A 61 2.23 -0.37 23.33
N TYR A 62 3.45 0.15 23.51
CA TYR A 62 4.30 0.66 22.42
C TYR A 62 5.34 -0.34 21.90
N LEU A 63 5.40 -1.56 22.44
CA LEU A 63 6.43 -2.56 22.09
C LEU A 63 6.43 -2.87 20.60
N ALA A 64 5.24 -3.04 20.02
CA ALA A 64 5.09 -3.33 18.59
C ALA A 64 5.57 -2.15 17.72
N ALA A 65 5.20 -0.92 18.05
CA ALA A 65 5.63 0.27 17.31
C ALA A 65 7.15 0.47 17.41
N LEU A 66 7.72 0.31 18.61
CA LEU A 66 9.16 0.40 18.84
C LEU A 66 9.93 -0.67 18.05
N LEU A 67 9.44 -1.91 18.05
CA LEU A 67 10.03 -3.01 17.29
C LEU A 67 10.03 -2.74 15.78
N VAL A 68 8.91 -2.24 15.24
CA VAL A 68 8.80 -1.85 13.82
C VAL A 68 9.77 -0.71 13.47
N ILE A 69 9.88 0.31 14.33
CA ILE A 69 10.81 1.42 14.12
C ILE A 69 12.26 0.95 14.14
N VAL A 70 12.64 0.15 15.15
CA VAL A 70 14.01 -0.35 15.29
C VAL A 70 14.37 -1.28 14.13
N SER A 71 13.51 -2.23 13.78
CA SER A 71 13.72 -3.12 12.63
C SER A 71 13.83 -2.35 11.32
N TYR A 72 13.01 -1.30 11.12
CA TYR A 72 13.10 -0.42 9.97
C TYR A 72 14.41 0.36 9.94
N ILE A 73 14.86 0.91 11.07
CA ILE A 73 16.14 1.63 11.19
C ILE A 73 17.31 0.68 10.90
N VAL A 74 17.33 -0.52 11.48
CA VAL A 74 18.36 -1.53 11.24
C VAL A 74 18.40 -1.90 9.76
N TRP A 75 17.25 -2.19 9.16
CA TRP A 75 17.16 -2.47 7.72
C TRP A 75 17.66 -1.30 6.88
N LYS A 76 17.27 -0.06 7.21
CA LYS A 76 17.65 1.15 6.46
C LYS A 76 19.14 1.46 6.59
N ILE A 77 19.73 1.28 7.76
CA ILE A 77 21.18 1.42 7.98
C ILE A 77 21.93 0.33 7.22
N TRP A 78 21.44 -0.91 7.23
CA TRP A 78 22.10 -2.03 6.56
C TRP A 78 22.03 -1.94 5.03
N LYS A 79 20.85 -1.65 4.48
CA LYS A 79 20.63 -1.53 3.03
C LYS A 79 21.07 -0.18 2.46
N ARG A 80 21.26 0.86 3.28
CA ARG A 80 21.56 2.26 2.87
C ARG A 80 20.82 2.70 1.60
N THR A 81 19.56 2.32 1.45
CA THR A 81 18.80 2.64 0.24
C THR A 81 18.40 4.11 0.26
N SER A 82 18.87 4.85 -0.75
CA SER A 82 18.39 6.21 -1.02
C SER A 82 16.89 6.19 -1.26
N ILE A 83 16.18 7.19 -0.73
CA ILE A 83 14.75 7.38 -1.01
C ILE A 83 14.62 7.72 -2.50
N VAL A 84 14.23 6.73 -3.30
CA VAL A 84 14.12 6.88 -4.75
C VAL A 84 12.99 7.87 -5.04
N ARG A 85 13.29 8.93 -5.79
CA ARG A 85 12.26 9.88 -6.22
C ARG A 85 11.37 9.18 -7.25
N PRO A 86 10.04 9.43 -7.24
CA PRO A 86 9.14 8.82 -8.21
C PRO A 86 9.56 9.05 -9.66
N SER A 87 10.18 10.19 -9.98
CA SER A 87 10.64 10.52 -11.33
C SER A 87 11.85 9.73 -11.81
N THR A 88 12.66 9.14 -10.91
CA THR A 88 13.87 8.39 -11.25
C THR A 88 13.68 6.88 -11.12
N ILE A 89 12.44 6.41 -10.98
CA ILE A 89 12.13 4.98 -10.91
C ILE A 89 12.25 4.43 -12.33
N ASP A 90 13.15 3.48 -12.51
CA ASP A 90 13.29 2.72 -13.74
C ASP A 90 12.08 1.79 -13.91
N LEU A 91 11.30 2.04 -14.96
CA LEU A 91 10.06 1.32 -15.31
C LEU A 91 10.21 0.49 -16.59
N GLU A 92 11.40 0.45 -17.18
CA GLU A 92 11.67 -0.14 -18.49
C GLU A 92 12.55 -1.38 -18.42
N THR A 93 13.58 -1.39 -17.55
CA THR A 93 14.65 -2.42 -17.57
C THR A 93 14.19 -3.88 -17.37
N GLU A 94 13.04 -4.14 -16.74
CA GLU A 94 12.49 -5.49 -16.58
C GLU A 94 11.03 -5.62 -17.06
N ARG A 95 10.56 -4.70 -17.92
CA ARG A 95 9.21 -4.84 -18.46
C ARG A 95 9.17 -6.06 -19.38
N ARG A 96 8.50 -7.13 -18.97
CA ARG A 96 8.12 -8.20 -19.90
C ARG A 96 7.23 -7.58 -20.97
N ILE A 97 7.77 -7.39 -22.17
CA ILE A 97 7.03 -7.04 -23.37
C ILE A 97 6.24 -8.28 -23.81
N LEU A 98 5.30 -8.73 -22.96
CA LEU A 98 4.20 -9.55 -23.45
C LEU A 98 3.42 -8.68 -24.44
N ASN A 99 2.69 -9.26 -25.40
CA ASN A 99 1.76 -8.51 -26.25
C ASN A 99 0.59 -7.98 -25.39
N VAL A 100 0.88 -7.01 -24.52
CA VAL A 100 -0.02 -6.48 -23.49
C VAL A 100 -1.24 -5.88 -24.18
N GLN A 101 -1.06 -5.22 -25.33
CA GLN A 101 -2.15 -4.68 -26.14
C GLN A 101 -3.09 -5.77 -26.67
N GLN A 102 -2.57 -6.88 -27.22
CA GLN A 102 -3.42 -7.97 -27.74
C GLN A 102 -4.20 -8.65 -26.61
N LEU A 103 -3.56 -8.92 -25.47
CA LEU A 103 -4.21 -9.51 -24.30
C LEU A 103 -5.28 -8.58 -23.71
N ILE A 104 -5.02 -7.27 -23.66
CA ILE A 104 -5.99 -6.27 -23.19
C ILE A 104 -7.20 -6.22 -24.12
N ASP A 105 -6.99 -6.26 -25.43
CA ASP A 105 -8.08 -6.19 -26.41
C ASP A 105 -8.92 -7.48 -26.41
N GLU A 106 -8.29 -8.64 -26.24
CA GLU A 106 -8.96 -9.93 -26.01
C GLU A 106 -9.77 -9.93 -24.71
N GLU A 107 -9.17 -9.52 -23.58
CA GLU A 107 -9.88 -9.39 -22.30
C GLU A 107 -11.04 -8.38 -22.39
N ARG A 108 -10.88 -7.26 -23.10
CA ARG A 108 -11.95 -6.28 -23.33
C ARG A 108 -13.06 -6.85 -24.22
N ALA A 109 -12.74 -7.70 -25.18
CA ALA A 109 -13.73 -8.40 -26.00
C ALA A 109 -14.52 -9.43 -25.17
N GLU A 110 -13.83 -10.21 -24.34
CA GLU A 110 -14.46 -11.15 -23.41
C GLU A 110 -15.31 -10.44 -22.36
N ARG A 111 -14.81 -9.33 -21.79
CA ARG A 111 -15.54 -8.51 -20.80
C ARG A 111 -16.79 -7.89 -21.41
N ARG A 112 -16.78 -7.50 -22.68
CA ARG A 112 -17.99 -7.05 -23.39
C ARG A 112 -19.04 -8.15 -23.49
N ALA A 113 -18.61 -9.40 -23.68
CA ALA A 113 -19.48 -10.58 -23.74
C ALA A 113 -19.99 -11.08 -22.36
N TRP A 114 -19.47 -10.58 -21.24
CA TRP A 114 -19.90 -11.03 -19.91
C TRP A 114 -21.25 -10.46 -19.48
N SER A 115 -22.02 -11.30 -18.77
CA SER A 115 -23.26 -10.92 -18.11
C SER A 115 -23.03 -9.91 -16.98
N ILE A 116 -24.05 -9.12 -16.65
CA ILE A 116 -23.98 -8.02 -15.69
C ILE A 116 -23.54 -8.52 -14.30
N TRP A 117 -24.02 -9.68 -13.86
CA TRP A 117 -23.63 -10.28 -12.57
C TRP A 117 -22.15 -10.63 -12.48
N LYS A 118 -21.57 -11.15 -13.57
CA LYS A 118 -20.14 -11.48 -13.63
C LYS A 118 -19.26 -10.24 -13.62
N LYS A 119 -19.73 -9.14 -14.23
CA LYS A 119 -19.06 -7.83 -14.20
C LYS A 119 -19.03 -7.24 -12.78
N VAL A 120 -20.18 -7.22 -12.11
CA VAL A 120 -20.29 -6.71 -10.73
C VAL A 120 -19.44 -7.52 -9.75
N PHE A 121 -19.40 -8.84 -9.90
CA PHE A 121 -18.56 -9.70 -9.04
C PHE A 121 -17.06 -9.45 -9.26
N TYR A 122 -16.64 -9.26 -10.52
CA TYR A 122 -15.24 -9.00 -10.87
C TYR A 122 -14.78 -7.60 -10.48
N GLU A 123 -15.65 -6.58 -10.49
CA GLU A 123 -15.28 -5.24 -10.02
C GLU A 123 -15.14 -5.14 -8.50
N CYS A 124 -15.80 -6.03 -7.75
CA CYS A 124 -15.76 -6.08 -6.29
C CYS A 124 -14.61 -6.94 -5.72
N CYS A 125 -13.97 -7.79 -6.53
CA CYS A 125 -12.89 -8.70 -6.14
C CYS A 125 -11.54 -8.23 -6.74
#